data_AF-A0A515DG83-F1
#
_entry.id   AF-A0A515DG83-F1
#
_cell.length_a   1.000
_cell.length_b   1.000
_cell.length_c   1.000
_cell.angle_alpha   90.00
_cell.angle_beta   90.00
_cell.angle_gamma   90.00
#
_symmetry.space_group_name_H-M   'P 1'
#
loop_
_entity.id
_entity.type
_entity.pdbx_description
1 polymer ?
#
loop_
_entity_poly.entity_id
_entity_poly.type
_entity_poly.pdbx_seq_one_letter_code
_entity_poly.pdbx_strand_id
1 'polypeptide(L)'
;MTAAAREVLEDCRGAIDGLVDGIQGRDWRRQWILSIVLLRAIGHVLDKVDGSRSSAARAAIDKWWAGVKQARPSIFWDFIEEERNSVLKQYQSNAGQGVTVRLSGMQMGANGAPSKVDPPMPAIYHYVLNDGPFKGRDHRDVLRKALAWWEQQLATVDEAIQGSA
;
A
#
# COMPACT_ATOMS: atom_id res chain seq x y z
N MET A 1 25.17 -1.72 4.00
CA MET A 1 23.98 -2.34 3.41
C MET A 1 22.79 -2.22 4.35
N THR A 2 21.62 -1.89 3.81
CA THR A 2 20.35 -1.61 4.52
C THR A 2 19.57 -2.90 4.82
N ALA A 3 20.19 -3.84 5.55
CA ALA A 3 19.63 -5.17 5.71
C ALA A 3 18.33 -5.18 6.52
N ALA A 4 18.22 -4.38 7.58
CA ALA A 4 17.03 -4.37 8.43
C ALA A 4 15.84 -3.74 7.69
N ALA A 5 16.04 -2.66 6.94
CA ALA A 5 14.98 -2.06 6.14
C ALA A 5 14.47 -3.00 5.03
N ARG A 6 15.33 -3.86 4.48
CA ARG A 6 14.96 -4.87 3.48
C ARG A 6 14.11 -6.00 4.06
N GLU A 7 14.34 -6.40 5.31
CA GLU A 7 13.48 -7.35 6.01
C GLU A 7 12.05 -6.83 6.13
N VAL A 8 11.90 -5.56 6.56
CA VAL A 8 10.58 -4.90 6.62
C VAL A 8 9.94 -4.77 5.23
N LEU A 9 10.75 -4.56 4.18
CA LEU A 9 10.26 -4.48 2.81
C LEU A 9 9.65 -5.81 2.36
N GLU A 10 10.28 -6.95 2.68
CA GLU A 10 9.73 -8.27 2.34
C GLU A 10 8.45 -8.59 3.12
N ASP A 11 8.39 -8.24 4.42
CA ASP A 11 7.14 -8.33 5.19
C ASP A 11 6.05 -7.45 4.58
N CYS A 12 6.41 -6.25 4.11
CA CYS A 12 5.49 -5.35 3.44
C CYS A 12 4.96 -5.94 2.12
N ARG A 13 5.81 -6.64 1.36
CA ARG A 13 5.41 -7.36 0.14
C ARG A 13 4.34 -8.40 0.48
N GLY A 14 4.59 -9.26 1.46
CA GLY A 14 3.63 -10.25 1.94
C GLY A 14 2.32 -9.63 2.44
N ALA A 15 2.40 -8.50 3.14
CA ALA A 15 1.21 -7.77 3.58
C ALA A 15 0.38 -7.25 2.39
N ILE A 16 1.01 -6.72 1.35
CA ILE A 16 0.31 -6.25 0.15
C ILE A 16 -0.31 -7.42 -0.63
N ASP A 17 0.39 -8.55 -0.73
CA ASP A 17 -0.11 -9.75 -1.42
C ASP A 17 -1.35 -10.36 -0.72
N GLY A 18 -1.50 -10.14 0.59
CA GLY A 18 -2.70 -10.50 1.33
C GLY A 18 -3.96 -9.70 0.97
N LEU A 19 -3.85 -8.58 0.23
CA LEU A 19 -4.99 -7.81 -0.27
C LEU A 19 -5.54 -8.42 -1.58
N VAL A 20 -6.13 -9.61 -1.45
CA VAL A 20 -6.73 -10.37 -2.56
C VAL A 20 -8.17 -9.95 -2.86
N ASP A 21 -8.66 -10.24 -4.07
CA ASP A 21 -10.08 -10.04 -4.40
C ASP A 21 -10.99 -10.81 -3.45
N GLY A 22 -12.06 -10.17 -2.99
CA GLY A 22 -13.02 -10.74 -2.04
C GLY A 22 -12.64 -10.52 -0.56
N ILE A 23 -11.45 -9.99 -0.23
CA ILE A 23 -11.17 -9.56 1.14
C ILE A 23 -12.12 -8.41 1.51
N GLN A 24 -12.65 -8.42 2.75
CA GLN A 24 -13.66 -7.46 3.16
C GLN A 24 -13.60 -7.06 4.64
N GLY A 25 -14.25 -5.94 4.95
CA GLY A 25 -14.59 -5.54 6.30
C GLY A 25 -13.36 -5.37 7.19
N ARG A 26 -13.36 -6.05 8.34
CA ARG A 26 -12.26 -5.94 9.31
C ARG A 26 -10.97 -6.60 8.84
N ASP A 27 -11.03 -7.63 7.99
CA ASP A 27 -9.84 -8.31 7.50
C ASP A 27 -9.10 -7.42 6.51
N TRP A 28 -9.81 -6.84 5.56
CA TRP A 28 -9.23 -5.84 4.67
C TRP A 28 -8.66 -4.65 5.42
N ARG A 29 -9.38 -4.11 6.41
CA ARG A 29 -8.90 -2.96 7.18
C ARG A 29 -7.60 -3.28 7.89
N ARG A 30 -7.51 -4.44 8.54
CA ARG A 30 -6.29 -4.88 9.23
C ARG A 30 -5.13 -5.00 8.25
N GLN A 31 -5.38 -5.61 7.09
CA GLN A 31 -4.37 -5.77 6.05
C GLN A 31 -3.91 -4.43 5.48
N TRP A 32 -4.84 -3.51 5.20
CA TRP A 32 -4.54 -2.14 4.77
C TRP A 32 -3.63 -1.41 5.77
N ILE A 33 -4.03 -1.43 7.05
CA ILE A 33 -3.26 -0.79 8.12
C ILE A 33 -1.86 -1.39 8.21
N LEU A 34 -1.75 -2.73 8.16
CA LEU A 34 -0.46 -3.42 8.18
C LEU A 34 0.43 -2.97 7.02
N SER A 35 -0.07 -2.95 5.79
CA SER A 35 0.69 -2.49 4.61
C SER A 35 1.17 -1.06 4.76
N ILE A 36 0.32 -0.12 5.20
CA ILE A 36 0.70 1.28 5.39
C ILE A 36 1.74 1.45 6.51
N VAL A 37 1.58 0.75 7.63
CA VAL A 37 2.52 0.80 8.75
C VAL A 37 3.88 0.25 8.33
N LEU A 38 3.92 -0.88 7.61
CA LEU A 38 5.16 -1.47 7.11
C LEU A 38 5.86 -0.54 6.10
N LEU A 39 5.13 0.05 5.15
CA LEU A 39 5.69 1.07 4.23
C LEU A 39 6.36 2.23 4.98
N ARG A 40 5.78 2.68 6.10
CA ARG A 40 6.41 3.74 6.91
C ARG A 40 7.58 3.23 7.74
N ALA A 41 7.50 1.99 8.22
CA ALA A 41 8.52 1.33 9.03
C ALA A 41 9.82 1.14 8.24
N ILE A 42 9.77 0.83 6.94
CA ILE A 42 10.97 0.74 6.06
C ILE A 42 11.86 1.98 6.24
N GLY A 43 11.29 3.18 6.07
CA GLY A 43 12.02 4.44 6.23
C GLY A 43 12.47 4.73 7.66
N HIS A 44 11.72 4.28 8.67
CA HIS A 44 12.12 4.43 10.07
C HIS A 44 13.29 3.52 10.42
N VAL A 45 13.25 2.24 10.00
CA VAL A 45 14.31 1.26 10.23
C VAL A 45 15.56 1.64 9.45
N LEU A 46 15.41 2.11 8.21
CA LEU A 46 16.51 2.67 7.43
C LEU A 46 17.21 3.78 8.22
N ASP A 47 16.45 4.74 8.74
CA ASP A 47 17.01 5.88 9.47
C ASP A 47 17.62 5.50 10.83
N LYS A 48 16.90 4.70 11.64
CA LYS A 48 17.24 4.50 13.05
C LYS A 48 18.06 3.25 13.33
N VAL A 49 17.99 2.24 12.47
CA VAL A 49 18.65 0.95 12.67
C VAL A 49 19.79 0.77 11.69
N ASP A 50 19.53 0.91 10.38
CA ASP A 50 20.61 0.77 9.38
C ASP A 50 21.55 1.99 9.43
N GLY A 51 21.00 3.19 9.65
CA GLY A 51 21.78 4.41 9.82
C GLY A 51 22.67 4.46 11.05
N SER A 52 22.43 3.64 12.08
CA SER A 52 23.29 3.57 13.27
C SER A 52 24.46 2.59 13.13
N ARG A 53 24.55 1.85 12.02
CA ARG A 53 25.58 0.81 11.83
C ARG A 53 26.98 1.37 11.60
N SER A 54 27.10 2.52 10.94
CA SER A 54 28.38 3.20 10.73
C SER A 54 28.19 4.68 10.42
N SER A 55 29.24 5.49 10.60
CA SER A 55 29.25 6.91 10.22
C SER A 55 29.01 7.11 8.72
N ALA A 56 29.58 6.25 7.88
CA ALA A 56 29.34 6.26 6.44
C ALA A 56 27.86 5.99 6.09
N ALA A 57 27.23 5.00 6.75
CA ALA A 57 25.80 4.72 6.57
C ALA A 57 24.93 5.91 6.99
N ARG A 58 25.21 6.49 8.16
CA ARG A 58 24.51 7.68 8.66
C ARG A 58 24.57 8.83 7.67
N ALA A 59 25.78 9.16 7.18
CA ALA A 59 25.99 10.27 6.25
C ALA A 59 25.28 10.05 4.90
N ALA A 60 25.34 8.83 4.35
CA ALA A 60 24.66 8.49 3.11
C ALA A 60 23.13 8.60 3.25
N ILE A 61 22.58 8.08 4.34
CA ILE A 61 21.13 8.13 4.62
C ILE A 61 20.67 9.56 4.88
N ASP A 62 21.43 10.38 5.61
CA ASP A 62 21.11 11.80 5.83
C ASP A 62 21.05 12.58 4.52
N LYS A 63 22.05 12.40 3.66
CA LYS A 63 22.11 13.03 2.35
C LYS A 63 20.92 12.60 1.48
N TRP A 64 20.62 11.31 1.46
CA TRP A 64 19.47 10.78 0.73
C TRP A 64 18.15 11.36 1.28
N TRP A 65 17.95 11.39 2.61
CA TRP A 65 16.75 11.98 3.23
C TRP A 65 16.58 13.46 2.91
N ALA A 66 17.68 14.22 2.87
CA ALA A 66 17.66 15.61 2.45
C ALA A 66 17.16 15.75 1.00
N GLY A 67 17.62 14.88 0.10
CA GLY A 67 17.13 14.81 -1.29
C GLY A 67 15.64 14.49 -1.38
N VAL A 68 15.14 13.51 -0.61
CA VAL A 68 13.71 13.16 -0.60
C VAL A 68 12.86 14.29 -0.02
N LYS A 69 13.34 15.01 1.00
CA LYS A 69 12.67 16.21 1.54
C LYS A 69 12.57 17.32 0.50
N GLN A 70 13.64 17.54 -0.26
CA GLN A 70 13.69 18.57 -1.30
C GLN A 70 12.80 18.22 -2.50
N ALA A 71 12.89 16.99 -3.00
CA ALA A 71 12.12 16.53 -4.16
C ALA A 71 10.63 16.36 -3.85
N ARG A 72 10.31 16.13 -2.57
CA ARG A 72 8.96 15.92 -2.04
C ARG A 72 8.11 14.97 -2.90
N PRO A 73 8.55 13.72 -3.16
CA PRO A 73 7.84 12.80 -4.03
C PRO A 73 6.46 12.44 -3.47
N SER A 74 5.41 12.59 -4.30
CA SER A 74 4.02 12.37 -3.87
C SER A 74 3.73 10.97 -3.35
N ILE A 75 4.43 9.94 -3.84
CA ILE A 75 4.26 8.58 -3.33
C ILE A 75 4.65 8.46 -1.85
N PHE A 76 5.63 9.25 -1.40
CA PHE A 76 6.05 9.26 -0.01
C PHE A 76 5.21 10.24 0.82
N TRP A 77 5.16 11.51 0.42
CA TRP A 77 4.52 12.55 1.23
C TRP A 77 3.01 12.47 1.19
N ASP A 78 2.42 12.42 -0.01
CA ASP A 78 0.97 12.54 -0.18
C ASP A 78 0.24 11.18 -0.07
N PHE A 79 1.00 10.08 0.03
CA PHE A 79 0.44 8.73 0.21
C PHE A 79 0.96 8.04 1.47
N ILE A 80 2.23 7.60 1.52
CA ILE A 80 2.73 6.83 2.68
C ILE A 80 2.58 7.62 3.99
N GLU A 81 3.02 8.88 4.02
CA GLU A 81 3.02 9.70 5.23
C GLU A 81 1.60 10.13 5.63
N GLU A 82 0.78 10.60 4.69
CA GLU A 82 -0.61 11.01 4.93
C GLU A 82 -1.53 9.83 5.30
N GLU A 83 -1.44 8.69 4.61
CA GLU A 83 -2.22 7.49 4.99
C GLU A 83 -1.82 7.00 6.37
N ARG A 84 -0.51 6.97 6.67
CA ARG A 84 -0.05 6.59 8.00
C ARG A 84 -0.59 7.54 9.05
N ASN A 85 -0.57 8.84 8.82
CA ASN A 85 -1.12 9.82 9.76
C ASN A 85 -2.63 9.62 9.96
N SER A 86 -3.38 9.35 8.88
CA SER A 86 -4.82 9.08 8.94
C SER A 86 -5.12 7.81 9.75
N VAL A 87 -4.42 6.71 9.45
CA VAL A 87 -4.57 5.43 10.15
C VAL A 87 -4.19 5.54 11.62
N LEU A 88 -3.03 6.13 11.93
CA LEU A 88 -2.49 6.13 13.28
C LEU A 88 -3.17 7.16 14.20
N LYS A 89 -3.50 8.35 13.67
CA LYS A 89 -4.02 9.45 14.49
C LYS A 89 -5.53 9.51 14.51
N GLN A 90 -6.20 8.99 13.48
CA GLN A 90 -7.65 9.12 13.32
C GLN A 90 -8.36 7.77 13.18
N TYR A 91 -7.61 6.67 13.03
CA TYR A 91 -8.15 5.34 12.72
C TYR A 91 -9.06 5.35 11.48
N GLN A 92 -8.69 6.17 10.49
CA GLN A 92 -9.38 6.33 9.22
C GLN A 92 -8.49 5.83 8.08
N SER A 93 -9.13 5.43 6.98
CA SER A 93 -8.47 5.03 5.74
C SER A 93 -9.08 5.84 4.61
N ASN A 94 -8.25 6.40 3.73
CA ASN A 94 -8.76 7.02 2.51
C ASN A 94 -8.97 5.98 1.40
N ALA A 95 -8.68 4.70 1.64
CA ALA A 95 -9.08 3.60 0.77
C ALA A 95 -10.50 3.12 1.11
N GLY A 96 -11.27 2.77 0.09
CA GLY A 96 -12.63 2.25 0.22
C GLY A 96 -12.76 0.84 -0.32
N GLN A 97 -13.71 0.08 0.23
CA GLN A 97 -14.21 -1.14 -0.37
C GLN A 97 -15.66 -0.93 -0.80
N GLY A 98 -15.92 -1.13 -2.09
CA GLY A 98 -17.27 -1.16 -2.65
C GLY A 98 -17.61 -2.54 -3.18
N VAL A 99 -18.88 -2.93 -3.11
CA VAL A 99 -19.40 -4.09 -3.81
C VAL A 99 -20.54 -3.65 -4.70
N THR A 100 -20.46 -3.96 -5.99
CA THR A 100 -21.60 -3.89 -6.89
C THR A 100 -22.23 -5.27 -6.98
N VAL A 101 -23.40 -5.43 -6.36
CA VAL A 101 -24.24 -6.62 -6.51
C VAL A 101 -25.15 -6.40 -7.72
N ARG A 102 -25.01 -7.23 -8.76
CA ARG A 102 -25.98 -7.28 -9.85
C ARG A 102 -27.08 -8.26 -9.47
N LEU A 103 -28.26 -7.74 -9.16
CA LEU A 103 -29.44 -8.58 -8.93
C LEU A 103 -29.84 -9.24 -10.25
N SER A 104 -29.85 -10.57 -10.29
CA SER A 104 -30.40 -11.32 -11.43
C SER A 104 -31.87 -10.98 -11.61
N GLY A 105 -32.29 -10.72 -12.84
CA GLY A 105 -33.69 -10.41 -13.16
C GLY A 105 -34.55 -11.66 -13.01
N MET A 106 -35.65 -11.56 -12.26
CA MET A 106 -36.64 -12.62 -12.17
C MET A 106 -37.66 -12.42 -13.30
N GLN A 107 -37.52 -13.16 -14.41
CA GLN A 107 -38.54 -13.16 -15.46
C GLN A 107 -39.71 -14.06 -15.04
N MET A 108 -40.84 -13.43 -14.71
CA MET A 108 -42.11 -14.13 -14.54
C MET A 108 -42.56 -14.66 -15.92
N GLY A 109 -42.64 -15.98 -16.05
CA GLY A 109 -43.19 -16.59 -17.26
C GLY A 109 -44.66 -16.20 -17.40
N ALA A 110 -45.02 -15.55 -18.51
CA ALA A 110 -46.42 -15.47 -18.89
C ALA A 110 -46.92 -16.90 -19.11
N ASN A 111 -47.98 -17.30 -18.39
CA ASN A 111 -48.70 -18.58 -18.49
C ASN A 111 -48.22 -19.73 -17.58
N GLY A 112 -47.64 -19.45 -16.41
CA GLY A 112 -47.39 -20.48 -15.38
C GLY A 112 -46.21 -21.41 -15.68
N ALA A 113 -45.37 -21.07 -16.66
CA ALA A 113 -44.07 -21.72 -16.87
C ALA A 113 -43.12 -21.38 -15.71
N PRO A 114 -42.23 -22.32 -15.31
CA PRO A 114 -41.25 -22.06 -14.25
C PRO A 114 -40.40 -20.85 -14.63
N SER A 115 -40.23 -19.91 -13.69
CA SER A 115 -39.37 -18.74 -13.87
C SER A 115 -37.95 -19.23 -14.18
N LYS A 116 -37.37 -18.76 -15.29
CA LYS A 116 -35.94 -18.93 -15.53
C LYS A 116 -35.21 -18.01 -14.56
N VAL A 117 -34.57 -18.61 -13.56
CA VAL A 117 -33.65 -17.89 -12.67
C VAL A 117 -32.32 -17.83 -13.40
N ASP A 118 -31.93 -16.64 -13.88
CA ASP A 118 -30.58 -16.45 -14.39
C ASP A 118 -29.57 -16.77 -13.28
N PRO A 119 -28.45 -17.45 -13.60
CA PRO A 119 -27.42 -17.73 -12.60
C PRO A 119 -27.01 -16.44 -11.86
N PRO A 120 -26.63 -16.51 -10.58
CA PRO A 120 -26.13 -15.35 -9.85
C PRO A 120 -24.92 -14.78 -10.59
N MET A 121 -25.01 -13.52 -11.01
CA MET A 121 -23.86 -12.84 -11.59
C MET A 121 -22.80 -12.61 -10.49
N PRO A 122 -21.50 -12.74 -10.79
CA PRO A 122 -20.45 -12.52 -9.80
C PRO A 122 -20.49 -11.08 -9.28
N ALA A 123 -20.31 -10.92 -7.97
CA ALA A 123 -20.17 -9.61 -7.33
C ALA A 123 -18.88 -8.93 -7.80
N ILE A 124 -18.96 -7.64 -8.15
CA ILE A 124 -17.78 -6.85 -8.54
C ILE A 124 -17.30 -6.07 -7.32
N TYR A 125 -16.06 -6.31 -6.90
CA TYR A 125 -15.43 -5.61 -5.80
C TYR A 125 -14.62 -4.42 -6.35
N HIS A 126 -14.80 -3.26 -5.74
CA HIS A 126 -14.08 -2.03 -6.07
C HIS A 126 -13.19 -1.65 -4.91
N TYR A 127 -11.90 -1.47 -5.18
CA TYR A 127 -10.92 -1.18 -4.14
C TYR A 127 -10.14 0.08 -4.48
N VAL A 128 -10.76 1.25 -4.33
CA VAL A 128 -10.19 2.53 -4.80
C VAL A 128 -9.78 3.44 -3.66
N LEU A 129 -8.78 4.29 -3.93
CA LEU A 129 -8.50 5.46 -3.09
C LEU A 129 -9.55 6.55 -3.32
N ASN A 130 -10.07 7.12 -2.24
CA ASN A 130 -11.15 8.10 -2.26
C ASN A 130 -10.63 9.54 -2.35
N ASP A 131 -9.37 9.77 -2.02
CA ASP A 131 -8.76 11.10 -1.96
C ASP A 131 -7.27 11.09 -2.34
N GLY A 132 -6.66 12.28 -2.41
CA GLY A 132 -5.25 12.49 -2.70
C GLY A 132 -4.89 12.35 -4.18
N PRO A 133 -3.59 12.41 -4.52
CA PRO A 133 -3.12 12.40 -5.91
C PRO A 133 -3.35 11.06 -6.64
N PHE A 134 -3.77 10.04 -5.91
CA PHE A 134 -4.05 8.70 -6.43
C PHE A 134 -5.54 8.34 -6.39
N LYS A 135 -6.42 9.32 -6.17
CA LYS A 135 -7.88 9.12 -6.16
C LYS A 135 -8.37 8.34 -7.38
N GLY A 136 -9.27 7.38 -7.14
CA GLY A 136 -9.87 6.51 -8.15
C GLY A 136 -8.98 5.36 -8.62
N ARG A 137 -7.71 5.29 -8.21
CA ARG A 137 -6.82 4.17 -8.52
C ARG A 137 -7.08 3.00 -7.58
N ASP A 138 -6.82 1.80 -8.06
CA ASP A 138 -6.80 0.60 -7.22
C ASP A 138 -5.74 0.77 -6.14
N HIS A 139 -6.15 0.66 -4.89
CA HIS A 139 -5.29 0.88 -3.74
C HIS A 139 -4.12 -0.13 -3.67
N ARG A 140 -4.27 -1.34 -4.22
CA ARG A 140 -3.21 -2.36 -4.31
C ARG A 140 -2.14 -1.94 -5.29
N ASP A 141 -2.53 -1.33 -6.40
CA ASP A 141 -1.58 -0.84 -7.40
C ASP A 141 -0.76 0.33 -6.83
N VAL A 142 -1.39 1.19 -6.03
CA VAL A 142 -0.70 2.30 -5.36
C VAL A 142 0.24 1.78 -4.27
N LEU A 143 -0.16 0.76 -3.50
CA LEU A 143 0.71 0.07 -2.55
C LEU A 143 1.92 -0.57 -3.24
N ARG A 144 1.72 -1.28 -4.36
CA ARG A 144 2.82 -1.87 -5.16
C ARG A 144 3.76 -0.79 -5.71
N LYS A 145 3.21 0.34 -6.16
CA LYS A 145 4.00 1.50 -6.58
C LYS A 145 4.84 2.06 -5.43
N ALA A 146 4.27 2.13 -4.23
CA ALA A 146 4.99 2.57 -3.03
C ALA A 146 6.10 1.59 -2.63
N LEU A 147 5.84 0.29 -2.72
CA LEU A 147 6.83 -0.76 -2.47
C LEU A 147 8.00 -0.68 -3.46
N ALA A 148 7.70 -0.62 -4.76
CA ALA A 148 8.72 -0.49 -5.82
C ALA A 148 9.54 0.81 -5.67
N TRP A 149 8.91 1.89 -5.24
CA TRP A 149 9.63 3.12 -4.90
C TRP A 149 10.65 2.87 -3.78
N TRP A 150 10.26 2.21 -2.69
CA TRP A 150 11.17 1.84 -1.61
C TRP A 150 12.30 0.92 -2.05
N GLU A 151 12.02 -0.09 -2.88
CA GLU A 151 13.06 -0.98 -3.44
C GLU A 151 14.15 -0.17 -4.16
N GLN A 152 13.73 0.78 -5.00
CA GLN A 152 14.64 1.68 -5.70
C GLN A 152 15.43 2.56 -4.72
N GLN A 153 14.76 3.15 -3.71
CA GLN A 153 15.43 4.02 -2.74
C GLN A 153 16.48 3.27 -1.93
N LEU A 154 16.18 2.06 -1.46
CA LEU A 154 17.13 1.24 -0.71
C LEU A 154 18.34 0.87 -1.57
N ALA A 155 18.15 0.55 -2.86
CA ALA A 155 19.26 0.30 -3.79
C ALA A 155 20.17 1.53 -3.93
N THR A 156 19.60 2.72 -4.14
CA THR A 156 20.37 3.98 -4.23
C THR A 156 21.16 4.26 -2.95
N VAL A 157 20.58 3.99 -1.78
CA VAL A 157 21.29 4.16 -0.50
C VAL A 157 22.42 3.14 -0.35
N ASP A 158 22.18 1.87 -0.70
CA ASP A 158 23.21 0.82 -0.65
C ASP A 158 24.42 1.17 -1.53
N GLU A 159 24.20 1.64 -2.75
CA GLU A 159 25.25 2.12 -3.66
C GLU A 159 26.04 3.29 -3.05
N ALA A 160 25.34 4.27 -2.46
CA ALA A 160 25.99 5.41 -1.82
C ALA A 160 26.85 5.01 -0.61
N ILE A 161 26.42 4.00 0.16
CA ILE A 161 27.20 3.46 1.29
C ILE A 161 28.45 2.75 0.79
N GLN A 162 28.34 1.96 -0.28
CA GLN A 162 29.49 1.24 -0.86
C GLN A 162 30.50 2.20 -1.49
N GLY A 163 30.05 3.25 -2.17
CA GLY A 163 30.94 4.27 -2.76
C GLY A 163 31.57 5.23 -1.74
N SER A 164 31.16 5.17 -0.46
CA SER A 164 31.71 5.98 0.63
C SER A 164 32.59 5.18 1.60
N ALA A 165 32.78 3.88 1.35
CA ALA A 165 33.62 2.96 2.13
C ALA A 165 35.01 2.83 1.51
#